data_AF-A0A7J9M1R0-F1
#
_entry.id   AF-A0A7J9M1R0-F1
#
_cell.length_a   1.000
_cell.length_b   1.000
_cell.length_c   1.000
_cell.angle_alpha   90.00
_cell.angle_beta   90.00
_cell.angle_gamma   90.00
#
_symmetry.space_group_name_H-M   'P 1'
#
loop_
_entity.id
_entity.type
_entity.pdbx_description
1 polymer ?
#
loop_
_entity_poly.entity_id
_entity_poly.type
_entity_poly.pdbx_seq_one_letter_code
_entity_poly.pdbx_strand_id
1 'polypeptide(L)'
;MDKLSEKVKCQMPLLSNLTILELYSLPKLESVWKLEPSHHATASLARLKVLKIGDCDKLKTIFSPCLALSMLHLEELDVTWCHGLEQVIGFVQEEEII
;
A
#
# COMPACT_ATOMS: atom_id res chain seq x y z
N MET A 1 11.13 -10.51 25.83
CA MET A 1 9.85 -9.80 26.01
C MET A 1 10.12 -8.32 26.16
N ASP A 2 10.11 -7.45 25.15
CA ASP A 2 9.88 -7.60 23.71
C ASP A 2 10.62 -6.42 23.04
N LYS A 3 11.49 -6.72 22.09
CA LYS A 3 12.11 -5.72 21.19
C LYS A 3 11.10 -5.18 20.15
N LEU A 4 9.81 -5.53 20.28
CA LEU A 4 8.71 -5.08 19.42
C LEU A 4 8.31 -3.60 19.62
N SER A 5 8.98 -2.87 20.50
CA SER A 5 8.69 -1.45 20.77
C SER A 5 9.60 -0.48 20.00
N GLU A 6 10.43 -0.93 19.06
CA GLU A 6 11.01 0.00 18.09
C GLU A 6 9.86 0.62 17.29
N LYS A 7 9.50 1.84 17.71
CA LYS A 7 8.40 2.64 17.20
C LYS A 7 8.44 2.62 15.68
N VAL A 8 7.52 1.88 15.08
CA VAL A 8 7.13 2.10 13.68
C VAL A 8 6.57 3.52 13.63
N LYS A 9 7.45 4.49 13.32
CA LYS A 9 7.10 5.90 13.30
C LYS A 9 6.51 6.21 11.93
N CYS A 10 5.22 5.92 11.78
CA CYS A 10 4.44 6.33 10.62
C CYS A 10 4.12 7.84 10.75
N GLN A 11 4.74 8.69 9.91
CA GLN A 11 4.42 10.13 9.86
C GLN A 11 3.24 10.41 8.88
N MET A 12 2.52 11.53 9.06
CA MET A 12 1.17 11.82 8.51
C MET A 12 1.15 13.14 7.66
N PRO A 13 0.20 13.42 6.71
CA PRO A 13 0.21 13.00 5.29
C PRO A 13 -0.29 14.07 4.24
N LEU A 14 -0.32 13.72 2.93
CA LEU A 14 -0.72 14.59 1.79
C LEU A 14 -1.99 14.16 0.99
N LEU A 15 -2.61 13.00 1.27
CA LEU A 15 -3.84 12.51 0.59
C LEU A 15 -5.01 12.27 1.57
N SER A 16 -5.08 13.08 2.62
CA SER A 16 -6.00 12.86 3.75
C SER A 16 -7.48 12.81 3.38
N ASN A 17 -7.88 13.32 2.20
CA ASN A 17 -9.28 13.40 1.78
C ASN A 17 -9.69 12.36 0.71
N LEU A 18 -8.78 11.50 0.25
CA LEU A 18 -9.11 10.49 -0.74
C LEU A 18 -10.03 9.43 -0.13
N THR A 19 -11.20 9.21 -0.74
CA THR A 19 -12.22 8.25 -0.26
C THR A 19 -12.41 7.06 -1.20
N ILE A 20 -12.22 7.25 -2.50
CA ILE A 20 -12.37 6.20 -3.52
C ILE A 20 -11.16 6.28 -4.46
N LEU A 21 -10.55 5.14 -4.75
CA LEU A 21 -9.52 5.00 -5.77
C LEU A 21 -9.85 3.82 -6.68
N GLU A 22 -9.84 4.04 -7.98
CA GLU A 22 -10.10 3.02 -9.00
C GLU A 22 -8.98 3.05 -10.04
N LEU A 23 -8.38 1.90 -10.32
CA LEU A 23 -7.25 1.72 -11.23
C LEU A 23 -7.54 0.56 -12.18
N TYR A 24 -7.61 0.83 -13.47
CA TYR A 24 -7.98 -0.17 -14.47
C TYR A 24 -7.03 -0.15 -15.66
N SER A 25 -6.68 -1.34 -16.16
CA SER A 25 -5.92 -1.53 -17.41
C SER A 25 -4.61 -0.73 -17.43
N LEU A 26 -3.82 -0.85 -16.37
CA LEU A 26 -2.52 -0.19 -16.23
C LEU A 26 -1.37 -1.22 -16.39
N PRO A 27 -0.95 -1.54 -17.62
CA PRO A 27 -0.04 -2.65 -17.91
C PRO A 27 1.41 -2.44 -17.43
N LYS A 28 1.71 -1.25 -16.89
CA LYS A 28 3.01 -0.88 -16.33
C LYS A 28 2.94 -0.58 -14.83
N LEU A 29 1.78 -0.74 -14.19
CA LEU A 29 1.63 -0.48 -12.76
C LEU A 29 2.27 -1.61 -11.97
N GLU A 30 3.37 -1.32 -11.28
CA GLU A 30 4.09 -2.30 -10.44
C GLU A 30 3.75 -2.16 -8.95
N SER A 31 3.43 -0.95 -8.50
CA SER A 31 2.99 -0.61 -7.14
C SER A 31 2.03 0.57 -7.18
N VAL A 32 0.98 0.51 -6.35
CA VAL A 32 0.01 1.59 -6.18
C VAL A 32 0.58 2.76 -5.39
N TRP A 33 1.43 2.46 -4.40
CA TRP A 33 2.00 3.45 -3.49
C TRP A 33 3.52 3.35 -3.52
N LYS A 34 4.18 4.32 -4.17
CA LYS A 34 5.63 4.46 -4.09
C LYS A 34 5.98 5.26 -2.84
N LEU A 35 6.62 4.62 -1.86
CA LEU A 35 7.30 5.31 -0.78
C LEU A 35 8.76 5.51 -1.22
N GLU A 36 9.12 6.73 -1.60
CA GLU A 36 10.53 7.07 -1.78
C GLU A 36 11.19 7.24 -0.41
N PRO A 37 12.32 6.55 -0.12
CA PRO A 37 13.00 6.63 1.18
C PRO A 37 13.42 8.05 1.58
N SER A 38 13.65 8.90 0.58
CA SER A 38 14.14 10.28 0.72
C SER A 38 13.04 11.30 1.06
N HIS A 39 11.77 10.94 0.87
CA HIS A 39 10.65 11.84 1.11
C HIS A 39 9.82 11.28 2.25
N HIS A 40 9.90 11.94 3.41
CA HIS A 40 9.08 11.69 4.61
C HIS A 40 7.55 11.84 4.39
N ALA A 41 7.10 11.97 3.14
CA ALA A 41 5.70 12.05 2.76
C ALA A 41 5.15 10.63 2.55
N THR A 42 4.94 9.90 3.65
CA THR A 42 4.11 8.70 3.62
C THR A 42 2.64 9.13 3.44
N ALA A 43 2.02 8.70 2.34
CA ALA A 43 0.59 8.94 2.13
C ALA A 43 -0.22 8.26 3.24
N SER A 44 -1.17 8.97 3.84
CA SER A 44 -2.20 8.35 4.68
C SER A 44 -3.45 8.22 3.86
N LEU A 45 -4.00 7.02 3.92
CA LEU A 45 -5.26 6.65 3.29
C LEU A 45 -6.34 6.48 4.36
N ALA A 46 -6.24 7.25 5.46
CA ALA A 46 -7.14 7.12 6.60
C ALA A 46 -8.61 7.28 6.20
N ARG A 47 -8.93 8.09 5.18
CA ARG A 47 -10.30 8.30 4.69
C ARG A 47 -10.67 7.41 3.49
N LEU A 48 -9.75 6.58 2.99
CA LEU A 48 -10.02 5.70 1.85
C LEU A 48 -11.01 4.62 2.28
N LYS A 49 -12.12 4.53 1.56
CA LYS A 49 -13.21 3.59 1.77
C LYS A 49 -13.28 2.54 0.68
N VAL A 50 -12.97 2.90 -0.55
CA VAL A 50 -13.08 1.97 -1.70
C VAL A 50 -11.79 1.99 -2.49
N LEU A 51 -11.21 0.80 -2.72
CA LEU A 51 -10.10 0.58 -3.65
C LEU A 51 -10.50 -0.50 -4.65
N LYS A 52 -10.50 -0.16 -5.94
CA LYS A 52 -10.72 -1.11 -7.03
C LYS A 52 -9.52 -1.15 -7.96
N ILE A 53 -9.03 -2.35 -8.25
CA ILE A 53 -7.91 -2.57 -9.16
C ILE A 53 -8.28 -3.67 -10.14
N GLY A 54 -8.25 -3.36 -11.43
CA GLY A 54 -8.58 -4.30 -12.50
C GLY A 54 -7.52 -4.33 -13.60
N ASP A 55 -7.21 -5.50 -14.15
CA ASP A 55 -6.38 -5.62 -15.36
C ASP A 55 -4.99 -4.95 -15.22
N CYS A 56 -4.31 -5.26 -14.11
CA CYS A 56 -3.01 -4.70 -13.75
C CYS A 56 -1.97 -5.80 -13.53
N ASP A 57 -1.59 -6.51 -14.59
CA ASP A 57 -0.78 -7.73 -14.51
C ASP A 57 0.67 -7.55 -14.04
N LYS A 58 1.19 -6.32 -14.01
CA LYS A 58 2.52 -6.06 -13.44
C LYS A 58 2.49 -5.71 -11.96
N LEU A 59 1.31 -5.54 -11.38
CA LEU A 59 1.17 -5.15 -9.99
C LEU A 59 1.63 -6.30 -9.10
N LYS A 60 2.65 -6.06 -8.27
CA LYS A 60 3.20 -7.10 -7.38
C LYS A 60 2.65 -7.01 -5.97
N THR A 61 2.50 -5.79 -5.47
CA THR A 61 1.99 -5.52 -4.13
C THR A 61 1.07 -4.30 -4.14
N ILE A 62 0.05 -4.31 -3.28
CA ILE A 62 -0.87 -3.18 -3.14
C ILE A 62 -0.40 -2.28 -2.02
N PHE A 63 -0.23 -2.78 -0.79
CA PHE A 63 0.07 -1.97 0.40
C PHE A 63 1.42 -2.33 1.02
N SER A 64 2.08 -1.35 1.66
CA SER A 64 3.11 -1.64 2.66
C SER A 64 2.45 -1.91 4.02
N PRO A 65 3.14 -2.57 4.98
CA PRO A 65 2.56 -2.86 6.29
C PRO A 65 2.14 -1.59 7.03
N CYS A 66 2.97 -0.54 6.97
CA CYS A 66 2.67 0.76 7.55
C CYS A 66 1.39 1.40 6.95
N LEU A 67 1.20 1.27 5.64
CA LEU A 67 0.04 1.84 4.97
C LEU A 67 -1.23 1.06 5.30
N ALA A 68 -1.14 -0.27 5.34
CA ALA A 68 -2.23 -1.15 5.77
C ALA A 68 -2.74 -0.80 7.18
N LEU A 69 -1.83 -0.52 8.12
CA LEU A 69 -2.20 -0.10 9.47
C LEU A 69 -2.89 1.28 9.53
N SER A 70 -2.71 2.13 8.51
CA SER A 70 -3.34 3.46 8.47
C SER A 70 -4.75 3.47 7.84
N MET A 71 -5.14 2.40 7.16
CA MET A 71 -6.43 2.29 6.44
C MET A 71 -7.55 1.75 7.34
N LEU A 72 -7.88 2.51 8.38
CA LEU A 72 -8.90 2.12 9.37
C LEU A 72 -10.34 2.16 8.83
N HIS A 73 -10.56 2.71 7.63
CA HIS A 73 -11.89 2.97 7.08
C HIS A 73 -12.12 2.35 5.70
N LEU A 74 -11.25 1.43 5.26
CA LEU A 74 -11.45 0.72 4.00
C LEU A 74 -12.65 -0.23 4.15
N GLU A 75 -13.69 0.03 3.37
CA GLU A 75 -14.96 -0.70 3.33
C GLU A 75 -14.98 -1.72 2.19
N GLU A 76 -14.33 -1.42 1.06
CA GLU A 76 -14.29 -2.27 -0.13
C GLU A 76 -12.86 -2.32 -0.72
N LEU A 77 -12.36 -3.54 -0.90
CA LEU A 77 -11.17 -3.84 -1.69
C LEU A 77 -11.56 -4.85 -2.78
N ASP A 78 -11.56 -4.40 -4.02
CA ASP A 78 -11.82 -5.24 -5.19
C ASP A 78 -10.57 -5.33 -6.05
N VAL A 79 -10.12 -6.55 -6.33
CA VAL A 79 -8.97 -6.82 -7.18
C VAL A 79 -9.34 -7.91 -8.17
N THR A 80 -9.42 -7.54 -9.45
CA THR A 80 -9.83 -8.45 -10.53
C THR A 80 -8.81 -8.46 -11.65
N TRP A 81 -8.61 -9.60 -12.29
CA TRP A 81 -7.73 -9.71 -13.48
C TRP A 81 -6.32 -9.12 -13.26
N CYS A 82 -5.76 -9.25 -12.05
CA CYS A 82 -4.39 -8.80 -11.74
C CYS A 82 -3.51 -10.03 -11.53
N HIS A 83 -3.12 -10.68 -12.62
CA HIS A 83 -2.51 -12.02 -12.56
C HIS A 83 -1.08 -12.01 -11.97
N GLY A 84 -0.40 -10.87 -11.98
CA GLY A 84 0.92 -10.73 -11.38
C GLY A 84 0.93 -10.40 -9.89
N LEU A 85 -0.24 -10.19 -9.27
CA LEU A 85 -0.33 -9.83 -7.85
C LEU A 85 0.12 -11.00 -6.97
N GLU A 86 1.19 -10.77 -6.20
CA GLU A 86 1.76 -11.78 -5.32
C GLU A 86 1.24 -11.63 -3.89
N GLN A 87 1.17 -10.40 -3.39
CA GLN A 87 0.72 -10.12 -2.02
C GLN A 87 -0.10 -8.84 -1.98
N VAL A 88 -1.22 -8.83 -1.25
CA VAL A 88 -1.99 -7.60 -1.01
C VAL A 88 -1.18 -6.65 -0.12
N ILE A 89 -0.52 -7.17 0.90
CA ILE A 89 0.40 -6.41 1.76
C ILE A 89 1.81 -6.95 1.51
N GLY A 90 2.68 -6.13 0.93
CA GLY A 90 4.07 -6.47 0.67
C GLY A 90 4.90 -6.36 1.93
N PHE A 91 5.30 -7.49 2.50
CA PHE A 91 6.34 -7.51 3.52
C PHE A 91 7.69 -7.51 2.81
N VAL A 92 8.52 -6.51 3.09
CA VAL A 92 9.93 -6.59 2.69
C VAL A 92 10.48 -7.77 3.49
N GLN A 93 10.82 -8.88 2.81
CA GLN A 93 11.77 -9.81 3.41
C GLN A 93 13.02 -8.98 3.60
N GLU A 94 13.43 -8.76 4.86
CA GLU A 94 14.70 -8.12 5.16
C GLU A 94 15.73 -8.74 4.22
N GLU A 95 16.23 -7.95 3.27
CA GLU A 95 17.43 -8.33 2.55
C GLU A 95 18.43 -8.67 3.65
N GLU A 96 18.89 -9.93 3.67
CA GLU A 96 19.99 -10.34 4.54
C GLU A 96 21.12 -9.33 4.32
N ILE A 97 21.26 -8.39 5.24
CA ILE A 97 22.49 -7.63 5.38
C ILE A 97 23.50 -8.63 5.93
N ILE A 98 24.19 -9.32 5.02
CA ILE A 98 25.40 -10.09 5.31
C ILE A 98 26.47 -9.13 5.84
#